data_AF-A0A1G9KB54-F1
#
_entry.id   AF-A0A1G9KB54-F1
#
_cell.length_a   1.000
_cell.length_b   1.000
_cell.length_c   1.000
_cell.angle_alpha   90.00
_cell.angle_beta   90.00
_cell.angle_gamma   90.00
#
_symmetry.space_group_name_H-M   'P 1'
#
loop_
_entity.id
_entity.type
_entity.pdbx_description
1 polymer ?
#
loop_
_entity_poly.entity_id
_entity_poly.type
_entity_poly.pdbx_seq_one_letter_code
_entity_poly.pdbx_strand_id
1 'polypeptide(L)'
;MVAGAAAPWDGAEGRRQRRLSAVNASSLARNFVAAGMDVVIADVLNGETLPVYRVSLDSLLVVHLHVAYGHARDRATGRPVYLTSDEFAMLHREQELTSGVDLWLDTTELSVEETAERLLATWTGE
;
A
#
# COMPACT_ATOMS: atom_id res chain seq x y z
N MET A 1 -16.64 15.63 -12.97
CA MET A 1 -15.65 15.10 -12.00
C MET A 1 -14.73 14.17 -12.78
N VAL A 2 -13.42 14.31 -12.60
CA VAL A 2 -12.40 13.48 -13.27
C VAL A 2 -11.72 12.64 -12.18
N ALA A 3 -11.66 11.33 -12.36
CA ALA A 3 -10.95 10.44 -11.43
C ALA A 3 -9.45 10.75 -11.44
N GLY A 4 -8.82 10.76 -10.26
CA GLY A 4 -7.41 11.09 -10.09
C GLY A 4 -7.09 12.58 -10.12
N ALA A 5 -8.09 13.46 -10.26
CA ALA A 5 -7.89 14.90 -10.28
C ALA A 5 -7.78 15.54 -8.89
N ALA A 6 -8.12 14.80 -7.83
CA ALA A 6 -7.94 15.21 -6.44
C ALA A 6 -6.93 14.26 -5.77
N ALA A 7 -5.94 14.80 -5.05
CA ALA A 7 -5.00 13.96 -4.33
C ALA A 7 -5.73 13.17 -3.22
N PRO A 8 -5.22 11.99 -2.82
CA PRO A 8 -5.88 11.17 -1.80
C PRO A 8 -6.18 11.88 -0.46
N TRP A 9 -5.43 12.93 -0.14
CA TRP A 9 -5.57 13.78 1.06
C TRP A 9 -6.43 15.03 0.84
N ASP A 10 -6.88 15.32 -0.38
CA ASP A 10 -7.60 16.54 -0.72
C ASP A 10 -9.09 16.46 -0.34
N GLY A 11 -9.37 16.75 0.92
CA GLY A 11 -10.73 16.93 1.42
C GLY A 11 -11.62 15.70 1.23
N ALA A 12 -12.93 15.92 1.14
CA ALA A 12 -13.89 14.83 1.03
C ALA A 12 -13.79 14.07 -0.30
N GLU A 13 -13.49 14.78 -1.39
CA GLU A 13 -13.43 14.16 -2.72
C GLU A 13 -12.18 13.31 -2.91
N GLY A 14 -11.00 13.77 -2.49
CA GLY A 14 -9.78 12.99 -2.49
C GLY A 14 -9.92 11.67 -1.71
N ARG A 15 -10.49 11.75 -0.50
CA ARG A 15 -10.79 10.57 0.32
C ARG A 15 -11.85 9.66 -0.32
N ARG A 16 -12.85 10.22 -1.02
CA ARG A 16 -13.85 9.44 -1.76
C ARG A 16 -13.20 8.67 -2.91
N GLN A 17 -12.34 9.33 -3.70
CA GLN A 17 -11.63 8.70 -4.80
C GLN A 17 -10.65 7.63 -4.31
N ARG A 18 -9.90 7.89 -3.23
CA ARG A 18 -8.99 6.90 -2.61
C ARG A 18 -9.72 5.62 -2.20
N ARG A 19 -10.88 5.74 -1.53
CA ARG A 19 -11.71 4.57 -1.17
C ARG A 19 -12.21 3.82 -2.42
N LEU A 20 -12.69 4.54 -3.43
CA LEU A 20 -13.15 3.92 -4.69
C LEU A 20 -12.01 3.19 -5.41
N SER A 21 -10.79 3.73 -5.39
CA SER A 21 -9.61 3.06 -5.94
C SER A 21 -9.35 1.71 -5.27
N ALA A 22 -9.46 1.62 -3.94
CA ALA A 22 -9.32 0.34 -3.21
C ALA A 22 -10.41 -0.68 -3.59
N VAL A 23 -11.66 -0.23 -3.80
CA VAL A 23 -12.76 -1.09 -4.31
C VAL A 23 -12.44 -1.62 -5.71
N ASN A 24 -11.94 -0.75 -6.59
CA ASN A 24 -11.60 -1.11 -7.96
C ASN A 24 -10.41 -2.09 -8.01
N ALA A 25 -9.35 -1.82 -7.24
CA ALA A 25 -8.22 -2.72 -7.10
C ALA A 25 -8.65 -4.10 -6.58
N SER A 26 -9.50 -4.13 -5.55
CA SER A 26 -10.04 -5.40 -5.03
C SER A 26 -10.88 -6.15 -6.06
N SER A 27 -11.67 -5.43 -6.87
CA SER A 27 -12.49 -6.05 -7.91
C SER A 27 -11.64 -6.67 -9.01
N LEU A 28 -10.55 -6.00 -9.40
CA LEU A 28 -9.57 -6.54 -10.34
C LEU A 28 -8.83 -7.76 -9.74
N ALA A 29 -8.41 -7.68 -8.47
CA ALA A 29 -7.76 -8.78 -7.78
C ALA A 29 -8.65 -10.03 -7.71
N ARG A 30 -9.94 -9.88 -7.37
CA ARG A 30 -10.89 -11.00 -7.39
C ARG A 30 -11.02 -11.64 -8.77
N ASN A 31 -10.95 -10.85 -9.85
CA ASN A 31 -10.99 -11.39 -11.20
C ASN A 31 -9.79 -12.30 -11.50
N PHE A 32 -8.58 -11.88 -11.11
CA PHE A 32 -7.38 -12.70 -11.25
C PHE A 32 -7.40 -13.95 -10.35
N VAL A 33 -7.83 -13.81 -9.10
CA VAL A 33 -7.98 -14.96 -8.18
C VAL A 33 -8.99 -15.97 -8.73
N ALA A 34 -10.12 -15.52 -9.27
CA ALA A 34 -11.10 -16.39 -9.91
C ALA A 34 -10.56 -17.11 -11.17
N ALA A 35 -9.49 -16.58 -11.77
CA ALA A 35 -8.76 -17.21 -12.87
C ALA A 35 -7.60 -18.11 -12.40
N GLY A 36 -7.44 -18.34 -11.09
CA GLY A 36 -6.40 -19.19 -10.51
C GLY A 36 -5.01 -18.55 -10.47
N MET A 37 -4.94 -17.22 -10.39
CA MET A 37 -3.66 -16.48 -10.34
C MET A 37 -3.41 -15.89 -8.95
N ASP A 38 -2.15 -15.93 -8.51
CA ASP A 38 -1.69 -15.16 -7.36
C ASP A 38 -1.67 -13.66 -7.68
N VAL A 39 -2.08 -12.83 -6.71
CA VAL A 39 -2.19 -11.38 -6.90
C VAL A 39 -1.45 -10.64 -5.79
N VAL A 40 -0.59 -9.72 -6.19
CA VAL A 40 0.03 -8.74 -5.29
C VAL A 40 -0.51 -7.35 -5.61
N ILE A 41 -1.04 -6.66 -4.60
CA ILE A 41 -1.46 -5.26 -4.70
C ILE A 41 -0.43 -4.41 -3.97
N ALA A 42 0.25 -3.52 -4.69
CA ALA A 42 1.11 -2.50 -4.10
C ALA A 42 0.30 -1.21 -3.92
N ASP A 43 0.02 -0.82 -2.68
CA ASP A 43 -0.78 0.37 -2.37
C ASP A 43 -0.25 1.07 -1.09
N VAL A 44 -0.53 2.37 -0.98
CA VAL A 44 -0.28 3.17 0.23
C VAL A 44 -1.52 3.09 1.11
N LEU A 45 -1.52 2.12 2.01
CA LEU A 45 -2.64 1.86 2.91
C LEU A 45 -2.73 2.91 4.03
N ASN A 46 -3.95 3.18 4.47
CA ASN A 46 -4.22 3.89 5.72
C ASN A 46 -5.42 3.28 6.44
N GLY A 47 -5.80 3.86 7.59
CA GLY A 47 -6.95 3.40 8.37
C GLY A 47 -8.30 3.47 7.63
N GLU A 48 -8.43 4.22 6.53
CA GLU A 48 -9.65 4.26 5.73
C GLU A 48 -9.68 3.21 4.60
N THR A 49 -8.55 2.92 3.97
CA THR A 49 -8.49 2.02 2.80
C THR A 49 -8.25 0.56 3.16
N LEU A 50 -7.49 0.27 4.22
CA LEU A 50 -7.23 -1.10 4.64
C LEU A 50 -8.54 -1.88 4.97
N PRO A 51 -9.52 -1.31 5.70
CA PRO A 51 -10.81 -1.99 5.91
C PRO A 51 -11.55 -2.32 4.61
N VAL A 52 -11.40 -1.50 3.56
CA VAL A 52 -12.02 -1.75 2.25
C VAL A 52 -11.46 -3.03 1.63
N TYR A 53 -10.13 -3.20 1.66
CA TYR A 53 -9.49 -4.42 1.16
C TYR A 53 -9.92 -5.66 1.96
N ARG A 54 -9.93 -5.57 3.30
CA ARG A 54 -10.33 -6.68 4.18
C ARG A 54 -11.77 -7.14 3.97
N VAL A 55 -12.69 -6.22 3.71
CA VAL A 55 -14.09 -6.56 3.41
C VAL A 55 -14.25 -7.12 1.99
N SER A 56 -13.34 -6.77 1.08
CA SER A 56 -13.46 -7.08 -0.35
C SER A 56 -12.74 -8.35 -0.80
N LEU A 57 -11.84 -8.89 0.02
CA LEU A 57 -10.96 -10.03 -0.31
C LEU A 57 -10.97 -11.03 0.84
N ASP A 58 -11.37 -12.27 0.56
CA ASP A 58 -11.58 -13.31 1.58
C ASP A 58 -10.27 -13.88 2.16
N SER A 59 -9.21 -13.93 1.35
CA SER A 59 -7.88 -14.41 1.74
C SER A 59 -6.83 -13.34 1.42
N LEU A 60 -6.61 -12.43 2.37
CA LEU A 60 -5.70 -11.30 2.21
C LEU A 60 -4.60 -11.32 3.28
N LEU A 61 -3.34 -11.39 2.84
CA LEU A 61 -2.17 -11.10 3.67
C LEU A 61 -1.74 -9.65 3.44
N VAL A 62 -1.73 -8.86 4.51
CA VAL A 62 -1.34 -7.45 4.48
C VAL A 62 0.03 -7.28 5.11
N VAL A 63 1.03 -6.93 4.29
CA VAL A 63 2.38 -6.67 4.76
C VAL A 63 2.70 -5.18 4.68
N HIS A 64 3.09 -4.60 5.81
CA HIS A 64 3.67 -3.27 5.85
C HIS A 64 5.18 -3.37 5.67
N LEU A 65 5.66 -2.93 4.50
CA LEU A 65 7.08 -2.72 4.23
C LEU A 65 7.52 -1.40 4.87
N HIS A 66 7.98 -1.49 6.12
CA HIS A 66 8.50 -0.34 6.84
C HIS A 66 9.90 0.02 6.33
N VAL A 67 10.16 1.32 6.23
CA VAL A 67 11.48 1.88 5.98
C VAL A 67 11.65 3.13 6.84
N ALA A 68 12.79 3.25 7.50
CA ALA A 68 13.12 4.42 8.30
C ALA A 68 12.99 5.70 7.46
N TYR A 69 12.36 6.74 8.01
CA TYR A 69 12.00 7.96 7.28
C TYR A 69 13.18 8.60 6.52
N GLY A 70 14.37 8.66 7.14
CA GLY A 70 15.57 9.20 6.49
C GLY A 70 15.93 8.44 5.21
N HIS A 71 15.99 7.11 5.30
CA HIS A 71 16.24 6.24 4.15
C HIS A 71 15.13 6.32 3.10
N ALA A 72 13.86 6.40 3.53
CA ALA A 72 12.72 6.57 2.62
C ALA A 72 12.83 7.87 1.81
N ARG A 73 13.15 8.97 2.50
CA ARG A 73 13.34 10.29 1.89
C ARG A 73 14.51 10.27 0.93
N ASP A 74 15.66 9.73 1.33
CA ASP A 74 16.85 9.69 0.48
C ASP A 74 16.57 8.88 -0.80
N ARG A 75 15.88 7.72 -0.69
CA ARG A 75 15.38 6.94 -1.84
C ARG A 75 14.43 7.74 -2.74
N ALA A 76 13.53 8.54 -2.16
CA ALA A 76 12.58 9.35 -2.91
C ALA A 76 13.25 10.48 -3.71
N THR A 77 14.29 11.12 -3.15
CA THR A 77 15.03 12.19 -3.83
C THR A 77 15.83 11.71 -5.05
N GLY A 78 16.15 10.41 -5.10
CA GLY A 78 16.80 9.78 -6.26
C GLY A 78 15.86 9.47 -7.44
N ARG A 79 14.57 9.80 -7.35
CA ARG A 79 13.53 9.50 -8.36
C ARG A 79 12.84 10.78 -8.82
N PRO A 80 12.08 10.75 -9.94
CA PRO A 80 11.17 11.83 -10.26
C PRO A 80 10.24 12.13 -9.06
N VAL A 81 10.27 13.37 -8.59
CA VAL A 81 9.54 13.81 -7.40
C VAL A 81 8.13 14.22 -7.82
N TYR A 82 7.13 13.49 -7.32
CA TYR A 82 5.70 13.76 -7.55
C TYR A 82 5.00 14.34 -6.33
N LEU A 83 5.70 14.44 -5.20
CA LEU A 83 5.17 14.87 -3.90
C LEU A 83 6.05 16.00 -3.36
N THR A 84 5.44 16.98 -2.72
CA THR A 84 6.17 17.91 -1.87
C THR A 84 6.74 17.18 -0.64
N SER A 85 7.74 17.77 0.01
CA SER A 85 8.32 17.21 1.25
C SER A 85 7.27 17.03 2.35
N ASP A 86 6.29 17.94 2.43
CA ASP A 86 5.22 17.89 3.43
C ASP A 86 4.23 16.75 3.14
N GLU A 87 3.87 16.56 1.86
CA GLU A 87 3.03 15.43 1.43
C GLU A 87 3.73 14.09 1.67
N PHE A 88 5.04 14.01 1.38
CA PHE A 88 5.84 12.82 1.66
C PHE A 88 5.86 12.50 3.17
N ALA A 89 6.13 13.49 4.01
CA ALA A 89 6.15 13.33 5.48
C ALA A 89 4.78 12.94 6.04
N MET A 90 3.71 13.52 5.50
CA MET A 90 2.34 13.18 5.87
C MET A 90 2.01 11.72 5.51
N LEU A 91 2.32 11.27 4.29
CA LEU A 91 2.05 9.88 3.87
C LEU A 91 2.84 8.88 4.72
N HIS A 92 4.12 9.15 4.99
CA HIS A 92 4.94 8.29 5.85
C HIS A 92 4.32 8.17 7.25
N ARG A 93 3.87 9.29 7.84
CA ARG A 93 3.16 9.27 9.13
C ARG A 93 1.83 8.51 9.08
N GLU A 94 1.04 8.65 8.01
CA GLU A 94 -0.21 7.88 7.86
C GLU A 94 0.06 6.37 7.86
N GLN A 95 1.12 5.93 7.18
CA GLN A 95 1.51 4.52 7.15
C GLN A 95 1.92 4.01 8.53
N GLU A 96 2.70 4.79 9.29
CA GLU A 96 3.08 4.45 10.67
C GLU A 96 1.89 4.31 11.62
N LEU A 97 0.82 5.08 11.40
CA LEU A 97 -0.40 5.03 12.20
C LEU A 97 -1.38 3.92 11.76
N THR A 98 -1.07 3.20 10.68
CA THR A 98 -1.96 2.17 10.15
C THR A 98 -1.90 0.91 11.00
N SER A 99 -3.04 0.51 11.55
CA SER A 99 -3.20 -0.71 12.35
C SER A 99 -3.97 -1.78 11.56
N GLY A 100 -3.83 -3.05 11.97
CA GLY A 100 -4.54 -4.18 11.33
C GLY A 100 -3.82 -4.80 10.13
N VAL A 101 -2.53 -4.52 9.95
CA VAL A 101 -1.65 -5.26 9.05
C VAL A 101 -1.23 -6.59 9.71
N ASP A 102 -0.97 -7.61 8.92
CA ASP A 102 -0.64 -8.96 9.42
C ASP A 102 0.86 -9.09 9.75
N LEU A 103 1.70 -8.44 8.95
CA LEU A 103 3.15 -8.44 9.13
C LEU A 103 3.71 -7.03 8.98
N TRP A 104 4.56 -6.66 9.93
CA TRP A 104 5.47 -5.52 9.78
C TRP A 104 6.85 -6.06 9.41
N LEU A 105 7.35 -5.64 8.26
CA LEU A 105 8.67 -6.01 7.77
C LEU A 105 9.53 -4.75 7.62
N ASP A 106 10.55 -4.62 8.47
CA ASP A 106 11.56 -3.58 8.30
C ASP A 106 12.49 -3.94 7.12
N THR A 107 12.48 -3.07 6.12
CA THR A 107 13.25 -3.18 4.86
C THR A 107 14.32 -2.11 4.74
N THR A 108 14.64 -1.42 5.85
CA THR A 108 15.60 -0.32 5.86
C THR A 108 16.96 -0.76 5.34
N GLU A 109 17.45 -1.90 5.85
CA GLU A 109 18.76 -2.46 5.53
C GLU A 109 18.68 -3.69 4.60
N LEU A 110 17.49 -4.04 4.10
CA LEU A 110 17.32 -5.19 3.22
C LEU A 110 17.47 -4.81 1.75
N SER A 111 18.07 -5.70 0.97
CA SER A 111 17.96 -5.66 -0.48
C SER A 111 16.53 -6.00 -0.94
N VAL A 112 16.26 -5.79 -2.23
CA VAL A 112 14.98 -6.17 -2.84
C VAL A 112 14.80 -7.68 -2.80
N GLU A 113 15.87 -8.44 -3.07
CA GLU A 113 15.90 -9.90 -3.06
C GLU A 113 15.65 -10.45 -1.65
N GLU A 114 16.36 -9.92 -0.65
CA GLU A 114 16.16 -10.32 0.75
C GLU A 114 14.73 -10.01 1.24
N THR A 115 14.18 -8.87 0.81
CA THR A 115 12.78 -8.52 1.10
C THR A 115 11.82 -9.52 0.47
N ALA A 116 12.02 -9.85 -0.82
CA ALA A 116 11.19 -10.80 -1.55
C ALA A 116 11.25 -12.21 -0.94
N GLU A 117 12.45 -12.69 -0.58
CA GLU A 117 12.63 -13.99 0.09
C GLU A 117 11.86 -14.07 1.41
N ARG A 118 11.91 -13.02 2.24
CA ARG A 118 11.16 -12.97 3.51
C ARG A 118 9.65 -12.95 3.29
N LEU A 119 9.18 -12.23 2.28
CA LEU A 119 7.76 -12.21 1.92
C LEU A 119 7.28 -13.60 1.47
N LEU A 120 8.05 -14.25 0.58
CA LEU A 120 7.73 -15.59 0.09
C LEU A 120 7.74 -16.64 1.21
N ALA A 121 8.67 -16.54 2.17
CA ALA A 121 8.69 -17.43 3.33
C ALA A 121 7.47 -17.27 4.25
N THR A 122 6.82 -16.09 4.22
CA THR A 122 5.59 -15.82 4.98
C THR A 122 4.34 -16.24 4.19
N TRP A 123 4.42 -16.23 2.86
CA TRP A 123 3.35 -16.64 1.97
C TRP A 123 3.27 -18.17 1.90
N THR A 124 2.45 -18.77 2.76
CA THR A 124 2.04 -20.18 2.59
C THR A 124 0.89 -20.22 1.59
N GLY A 125 1.21 -20.30 0.30
CA GLY A 125 0.22 -20.60 -0.73
C GLY A 125 -0.14 -22.08 -0.62
N GLU A 126 -1.41 -22.38 -0.34
CA GLU A 126 -1.97 -23.72 -0.57
C GLU A 126 -2.45 -23.85 -2.01
#